data_AF-A0A3T1B7I6-F1
#
_entry.id   AF-A0A3T1B7I6-F1
#
_cell.length_a   1.000
_cell.length_b   1.000
_cell.length_c   1.000
_cell.angle_alpha   90.00
_cell.angle_beta   90.00
_cell.angle_gamma   90.00
#
_symmetry.space_group_name_H-M   'P 1'
#
loop_
_entity.id
_entity.type
_entity.pdbx_description
1 polymer ?
#
loop_
_entity_poly.entity_id
_entity_poly.type
_entity_poly.pdbx_seq_one_letter_code
_entity_poly.pdbx_strand_id
1 'polypeptide(L)'
;MIRPVIHNGVSPGRLAALLGAAGIAVHLALAGEHLGHAPAALAGLAVLALVCLPCGLRLWQRPADRAAWISLLAISGLMTLLHLGMRPQGAMLVTVLAVPIAQLLLGLGTLVRRRPAVPDPSRV
;
A
#
# COMPACT_ATOMS: atom_id res chain seq x y z
N MET A 1 11.53 -36.57 -2.70
CA MET A 1 10.40 -36.01 -3.47
C MET A 1 9.55 -35.18 -2.50
N ILE A 2 9.84 -33.89 -2.34
CA ILE A 2 9.18 -33.02 -1.34
C ILE A 2 8.06 -32.28 -2.07
N ARG A 3 6.80 -32.61 -1.76
CA ARG A 3 5.64 -31.84 -2.23
C ARG A 3 5.71 -30.45 -1.62
N PRO A 4 5.68 -29.35 -2.40
CA PRO A 4 5.50 -28.03 -1.84
C PRO A 4 4.11 -27.95 -1.19
N VAL A 5 4.08 -27.63 0.10
CA VAL A 5 2.87 -27.22 0.81
C VAL A 5 2.40 -25.93 0.14
N ILE A 6 1.34 -26.01 -0.65
CA ILE A 6 0.61 -24.82 -1.09
C ILE A 6 -0.08 -24.28 0.16
N HIS A 7 0.58 -23.36 0.86
CA HIS A 7 -0.15 -22.48 1.75
C HIS A 7 -1.13 -21.71 0.88
N ASN A 8 -2.43 -21.99 1.01
CA ASN A 8 -3.54 -21.14 0.56
C ASN A 8 -3.56 -19.81 1.34
N GLY A 9 -2.39 -19.24 1.62
CA GLY A 9 -2.20 -17.98 2.30
C GLY A 9 -2.26 -16.84 1.29
N VAL A 10 -2.97 -15.77 1.65
CA VAL A 10 -2.92 -14.51 0.91
C VAL A 10 -1.45 -14.07 0.82
N SER A 11 -0.90 -14.00 -0.40
CA SER A 11 0.48 -13.57 -0.58
C SER A 11 0.63 -12.11 -0.11
N PRO A 12 1.81 -11.69 0.39
CA PRO A 12 2.00 -10.34 0.92
C PRO A 12 1.58 -9.23 -0.04
N GLY A 13 1.82 -9.42 -1.35
CA GLY A 13 1.39 -8.46 -2.38
C GLY A 13 -0.12 -8.39 -2.56
N ARG A 14 -0.82 -9.54 -2.48
CA ARG A 14 -2.30 -9.57 -2.50
C ARG A 14 -2.89 -8.95 -1.24
N LEU A 15 -2.28 -9.18 -0.07
CA LEU A 15 -2.70 -8.56 1.17
C LEU A 15 -2.55 -7.03 1.11
N ALA A 16 -1.39 -6.55 0.61
CA ALA A 16 -1.15 -5.13 0.42
C ALA A 16 -2.14 -4.49 -0.57
N ALA A 17 -2.50 -5.20 -1.65
CA ALA A 17 -3.51 -4.75 -2.60
C ALA A 17 -4.92 -4.67 -1.99
N LEU A 18 -5.32 -5.67 -1.19
CA LEU A 18 -6.61 -5.67 -0.48
C LEU A 18 -6.68 -4.53 0.55
N LEU A 19 -5.62 -4.30 1.31
CA LEU A 19 -5.53 -3.17 2.25
C LEU A 19 -5.62 -1.83 1.51
N GLY A 20 -4.96 -1.70 0.36
CA GLY A 20 -5.06 -0.52 -0.49
C GLY A 20 -6.49 -0.28 -0.99
N ALA A 21 -7.15 -1.33 -1.48
CA ALA A 21 -8.54 -1.24 -1.95
C ALA A 21 -9.51 -0.86 -0.82
N ALA A 22 -9.38 -1.47 0.36
CA ALA A 22 -10.18 -1.12 1.53
C ALA A 22 -9.97 0.34 1.96
N GLY A 23 -8.70 0.81 1.97
CA GLY A 23 -8.38 2.21 2.27
C GLY A 23 -8.98 3.20 1.28
N ILE A 24 -8.98 2.87 -0.03
CA ILE A 24 -9.64 3.70 -1.06
C ILE A 24 -11.15 3.74 -0.83
N ALA A 25 -11.78 2.59 -0.57
CA ALA A 25 -13.22 2.51 -0.32
C ALA A 25 -13.66 3.35 0.88
N VAL A 26 -12.91 3.31 1.99
CA VAL A 26 -13.17 4.14 3.18
C VAL A 26 -13.04 5.62 2.86
N HIS A 27 -11.98 6.03 2.16
CA HIS A 27 -11.82 7.44 1.77
C HIS A 27 -12.96 7.91 0.86
N LEU A 28 -13.39 7.11 -0.10
CA LEU A 28 -14.51 7.46 -0.99
C LEU A 28 -15.83 7.55 -0.24
N ALA A 29 -16.10 6.64 0.71
CA ALA A 29 -17.30 6.70 1.54
C ALA A 29 -17.37 7.99 2.36
N LEU A 30 -16.27 8.33 3.06
CA LEU A 30 -16.18 9.57 3.86
C LEU A 30 -16.25 10.82 2.99
N ALA A 31 -15.63 10.79 1.81
CA ALA A 31 -15.69 11.89 0.85
C ALA A 31 -17.10 12.09 0.30
N GLY A 32 -17.84 10.99 0.07
CA GLY A 32 -19.24 11.00 -0.34
C GLY A 32 -20.14 11.80 0.60
N GLU A 33 -19.91 11.71 1.91
CA GLU A 33 -20.66 12.50 2.91
C GLU A 33 -20.45 14.01 2.77
N HIS A 34 -19.39 14.44 2.07
CA HIS A 34 -18.99 15.84 1.92
C HIS A 34 -19.21 16.37 0.50
N LEU A 35 -19.87 15.59 -0.38
CA LEU A 35 -20.14 15.92 -1.79
C LEU A 35 -20.76 17.31 -1.99
N GLY A 36 -21.61 17.75 -1.07
CA GLY A 36 -22.29 19.03 -1.17
C GLY A 36 -21.46 20.24 -0.76
N HIS A 37 -20.31 20.08 -0.08
CA HIS A 37 -19.63 21.17 0.62
C HIS A 37 -18.14 21.32 0.22
N ALA A 38 -17.51 20.26 -0.31
CA ALA A 38 -16.09 20.28 -0.66
C ALA A 38 -15.78 19.51 -1.96
N PRO A 39 -16.30 19.96 -3.12
CA PRO A 39 -16.12 19.26 -4.41
C PRO A 39 -14.64 19.18 -4.84
N ALA A 40 -13.83 20.17 -4.50
CA ALA A 40 -12.40 20.18 -4.81
C ALA A 40 -11.62 19.09 -4.02
N ALA A 41 -11.98 18.86 -2.76
CA ALA A 41 -11.37 17.80 -1.94
C ALA A 41 -11.70 16.40 -2.51
N LEU A 42 -12.93 16.24 -2.99
CA LEU A 42 -13.39 15.02 -3.66
C LEU A 42 -12.66 14.74 -4.96
N ALA A 43 -12.46 15.76 -5.79
CA ALA A 43 -11.65 15.65 -7.00
C ALA A 43 -10.20 15.25 -6.67
N GLY A 44 -9.61 15.85 -5.63
CA GLY A 44 -8.29 15.48 -5.12
C GLY A 44 -8.21 14.01 -4.69
N LEU A 45 -9.20 13.52 -3.93
CA LEU A 45 -9.28 12.12 -3.51
C LEU A 45 -9.49 11.16 -4.67
N ALA A 46 -10.31 11.53 -5.66
CA ALA A 46 -10.51 10.75 -6.87
C ALA A 46 -9.20 10.62 -7.68
N VAL A 47 -8.47 11.73 -7.87
CA VAL A 47 -7.16 11.72 -8.53
C VAL A 47 -6.17 10.84 -7.76
N LEU A 48 -6.14 10.96 -6.42
CA LEU A 48 -5.25 10.16 -5.59
C LEU A 48 -5.59 8.67 -5.68
N ALA A 49 -6.88 8.31 -5.66
CA ALA A 49 -7.33 6.93 -5.85
C ALA A 49 -6.91 6.37 -7.23
N LEU A 50 -7.00 7.17 -8.30
CA LEU A 50 -6.54 6.80 -9.64
C LEU A 50 -5.03 6.57 -9.71
N VAL A 51 -4.24 7.30 -8.93
CA VAL A 51 -2.78 7.08 -8.83
C VAL A 51 -2.45 5.81 -8.03
N CYS A 52 -3.26 5.48 -7.02
CA CYS A 52 -3.06 4.30 -6.17
C CYS A 52 -3.52 2.98 -6.80
N LEU A 53 -4.56 3.01 -7.64
CA LEU A 53 -5.17 1.80 -8.23
C LEU A 53 -4.20 0.95 -9.07
N PRO A 54 -3.35 1.52 -9.96
CA PRO A 54 -2.39 0.76 -10.76
C PRO A 54 -1.35 0.03 -9.90
N CYS A 55 -0.97 0.61 -8.75
CA CYS A 55 -0.01 0.01 -7.83
C CYS A 55 -0.61 -1.25 -7.16
N GLY A 56 -1.86 -1.15 -6.69
CA GLY A 56 -2.60 -2.30 -6.13
C GLY A 56 -2.81 -3.40 -7.17
N LEU A 57 -3.21 -3.04 -8.40
CA LEU A 57 -3.39 -3.98 -9.50
C LEU A 57 -2.07 -4.67 -9.90
N ARG A 58 -0.96 -3.93 -9.98
CA ARG A 58 0.36 -4.52 -10.23
C ARG A 58 0.76 -5.49 -9.13
N LEU A 59 0.56 -5.16 -7.86
CA LEU A 59 0.86 -6.07 -6.74
C LEU A 59 -0.04 -7.31 -6.72
N TRP A 60 -1.29 -7.17 -7.15
CA TRP A 60 -2.22 -8.28 -7.27
C TRP A 60 -1.80 -9.27 -8.36
N GLN A 61 -1.44 -8.76 -9.54
CA GLN A 61 -1.02 -9.54 -10.70
C GLN A 61 0.40 -10.10 -10.53
N ARG A 62 1.31 -9.29 -9.96
CA ARG A 62 2.74 -9.57 -9.82
C ARG A 62 3.20 -9.25 -8.40
N PRO A 63 2.89 -10.11 -7.40
CA PRO A 63 3.24 -9.87 -5.99
C PRO A 63 4.76 -9.86 -5.72
N ALA A 64 5.55 -10.30 -6.70
CA ALA A 64 7.00 -10.30 -6.67
C ALA A 64 7.65 -9.05 -7.30
N ASP A 65 6.89 -8.13 -7.90
CA ASP A 65 7.46 -6.97 -8.60
C ASP A 65 8.05 -5.94 -7.63
N ARG A 66 9.38 -5.76 -7.69
CA ARG A 66 10.11 -4.80 -6.86
C ARG A 66 9.70 -3.36 -7.13
N ALA A 67 9.43 -2.99 -8.38
CA ALA A 67 9.01 -1.63 -8.73
C ALA A 67 7.66 -1.30 -8.09
N ALA A 68 6.73 -2.26 -8.12
CA ALA A 68 5.42 -2.11 -7.48
C ALA A 68 5.53 -1.94 -5.96
N TRP A 69 6.45 -2.66 -5.30
CA TRP A 69 6.74 -2.48 -3.87
C TRP A 69 7.37 -1.12 -3.54
N ILE A 70 8.27 -0.61 -4.39
CA ILE A 70 8.84 0.74 -4.22
C ILE A 70 7.75 1.81 -4.35
N SER A 71 6.89 1.71 -5.37
CA SER A 71 5.76 2.62 -5.55
C SER A 71 4.79 2.57 -4.37
N LEU A 72 4.49 1.38 -3.85
CA LEU A 72 3.68 1.22 -2.63
C LEU A 72 4.31 1.97 -1.45
N LEU A 73 5.61 1.76 -1.19
CA LEU A 73 6.31 2.44 -0.09
C LEU A 73 6.28 3.96 -0.23
N ALA A 74 6.52 4.48 -1.45
CA ALA A 74 6.47 5.91 -1.71
C ALA A 74 5.07 6.49 -1.42
N ILE A 75 4.01 5.82 -1.88
CA ILE A 75 2.63 6.26 -1.67
C ILE A 75 2.24 6.14 -0.19
N SER A 76 2.54 5.02 0.47
CA SER A 76 2.23 4.84 1.90
C SER A 76 2.99 5.85 2.77
N GLY A 77 4.23 6.19 2.40
CA GLY A 77 4.99 7.27 3.02
C GLY A 77 4.32 8.64 2.85
N LEU A 78 3.93 8.99 1.62
CA LEU A 78 3.20 10.22 1.33
C LEU A 78 1.88 10.31 2.12
N MET A 79 1.09 9.24 2.12
CA MET A 79 -0.18 9.19 2.87
C MET A 79 0.02 9.35 4.37
N THR A 80 1.05 8.71 4.92
CA THR A 80 1.42 8.88 6.34
C THR A 80 1.72 10.36 6.64
N LEU A 81 2.52 11.02 5.79
CA LEU A 81 2.86 12.43 5.97
C LEU A 81 1.64 13.34 5.86
N LEU A 82 0.75 13.09 4.89
CA LEU A 82 -0.50 13.84 4.74
C LEU A 82 -1.39 13.71 5.98
N HIS A 83 -1.58 12.47 6.47
CA HIS A 83 -2.36 12.26 7.69
C HIS A 83 -1.73 12.93 8.91
N LEU A 84 -0.40 12.86 9.09
CA LEU A 84 0.28 13.56 10.19
C LEU A 84 0.17 15.09 10.07
N GLY A 85 0.25 15.64 8.86
CA GLY A 85 0.09 17.08 8.60
C GLY A 85 -1.30 17.60 8.96
N MET A 86 -2.33 16.76 8.87
CA MET A 86 -3.70 17.08 9.31
C MET A 86 -3.90 17.06 10.83
N ARG A 87 -2.86 16.70 11.60
CA ARG A 87 -2.85 16.66 13.08
C ARG A 87 -4.07 15.93 13.70
N PRO A 88 -4.39 14.68 13.27
CA PRO A 88 -5.47 13.90 13.86
C PRO A 88 -5.14 13.54 15.31
N GLN A 89 -6.17 13.42 16.15
CA GLN A 89 -6.03 13.25 17.60
C GLN A 89 -6.70 11.96 18.09
N GLY A 90 -6.16 11.35 19.15
CA GLY A 90 -6.76 10.20 19.83
C GLY A 90 -6.96 8.98 18.93
N ALA A 91 -8.15 8.37 19.00
CA ALA A 91 -8.50 7.18 18.22
C ALA A 91 -8.42 7.43 16.69
N MET A 92 -8.67 8.67 16.26
CA MET A 92 -8.62 9.04 14.84
C MET A 92 -7.21 8.97 14.27
N LEU A 93 -6.19 9.31 15.07
CA LEU A 93 -4.78 9.16 14.66
C LEU A 93 -4.44 7.69 14.36
N VAL A 94 -4.90 6.79 15.24
CA VAL A 94 -4.62 5.35 15.11
C VAL A 94 -5.32 4.79 13.87
N THR A 95 -6.57 5.15 13.63
CA THR A 95 -7.34 4.63 12.49
C THR A 95 -6.79 5.09 11.15
N VAL A 96 -6.46 6.37 10.98
CA VAL A 96 -5.94 6.89 9.70
C VAL A 96 -4.53 6.40 9.39
N LEU A 97 -3.75 6.04 10.41
CA LEU A 97 -2.38 5.53 10.22
C LEU A 97 -2.29 4.01 10.11
N ALA A 98 -3.31 3.26 10.54
CA ALA A 98 -3.27 1.79 10.57
C ALA A 98 -2.93 1.19 9.19
N VAL A 99 -3.64 1.63 8.14
CA VAL A 99 -3.46 1.12 6.78
C VAL A 99 -2.08 1.50 6.18
N PRO A 100 -1.67 2.78 6.13
CA PRO A 100 -0.39 3.15 5.54
C PRO A 100 0.80 2.58 6.32
N ILE A 101 0.74 2.48 7.65
CA ILE A 101 1.79 1.83 8.45
C ILE A 101 1.87 0.33 8.13
N ALA A 102 0.72 -0.37 8.06
CA ALA A 102 0.71 -1.78 7.69
C ALA A 102 1.32 -2.01 6.29
N GLN A 103 1.02 -1.14 5.32
CA GLN A 103 1.61 -1.20 3.99
C GLN A 103 3.11 -0.91 3.99
N LEU A 104 3.60 0.04 4.80
CA LEU A 104 5.03 0.29 4.99
C LEU A 104 5.76 -0.92 5.54
N LEU A 105 5.21 -1.55 6.58
CA LEU A 105 5.79 -2.74 7.20
C LEU A 105 5.82 -3.92 6.23
N LEU A 106 4.75 -4.14 5.47
CA LEU A 106 4.70 -5.18 4.43
C LEU A 106 5.70 -4.91 3.31
N GLY A 107 5.82 -3.66 2.84
CA GLY A 107 6.76 -3.27 1.80
C GLY A 107 8.21 -3.42 2.24
N LEU A 108 8.55 -2.94 3.44
CA LEU A 108 9.90 -3.04 3.96
C LEU A 108 10.28 -4.50 4.23
N GLY A 109 9.39 -5.26 4.87
CA GLY A 109 9.62 -6.68 5.16
C GLY A 109 9.82 -7.53 3.91
N THR A 110 9.09 -7.24 2.82
CA THR A 110 9.25 -7.97 1.56
C THR A 110 10.53 -7.59 0.82
N LEU A 111 10.95 -6.32 0.84
CA LEU A 111 12.20 -5.90 0.22
C LEU A 111 13.43 -6.39 0.98
N VAL A 112 13.42 -6.36 2.31
CA VAL A 112 14.54 -6.86 3.15
C VAL A 112 14.76 -8.36 2.94
N ARG A 113 13.69 -9.14 2.77
CA ARG A 113 13.79 -10.58 2.48
C ARG A 113 14.31 -10.89 1.08
N ARG A 114 14.27 -9.94 0.15
CA ARG A 114 14.69 -10.08 -1.25
C ARG A 114 16.07 -9.47 -1.54
N ARG A 115 16.97 -9.45 -0.55
CA ARG A 115 18.35 -8.98 -0.77
C ARG A 115 18.93 -9.63 -2.04
N PRO A 116 19.53 -8.84 -2.95
CA PRO A 116 20.16 -9.40 -4.14
C PRO A 116 21.22 -10.41 -3.70
N ALA A 117 21.28 -11.55 -4.39
CA ALA A 117 22.41 -12.46 -4.23
C ALA A 117 23.70 -11.67 -4.46
N VAL A 118 24.65 -11.76 -3.53
CA VAL A 118 25.99 -11.22 -3.72
C VAL A 118 26.54 -11.85 -5.01
N PRO A 119 26.94 -11.07 -6.02
CA PRO A 119 27.55 -11.62 -7.22
C PRO A 119 28.75 -12.48 -6.82
N ASP A 120 28.77 -13.73 -7.27
CA ASP A 120 29.89 -14.63 -7.01
C ASP A 120 31.17 -14.06 -7.64
N PRO A 121 32.18 -13.67 -6.84
CA PRO A 121 33.41 -13.10 -7.37
C PRO A 121 34.21 -14.10 -8.22
N SER A 122 33.87 -15.40 -8.21
CA SER A 122 34.56 -16.42 -9.01
C SER A 122 34.11 -16.50 -10.48
N ARG A 123 33.23 -15.59 -10.94
CA ARG A 123 32.74 -15.55 -12.34
C ARG A 123 33.34 -14.41 -13.19
N VAL A 124 34.43 -13.79 -12.74
CA VAL A 124 35.21 -12.78 -13.49
C VAL A 124 36.58 -13.34 -13.83
#